data_AF-A0A2E4WIR1-F1
#
_entry.id   AF-A0A2E4WIR1-F1
#
_cell.length_a   1.000
_cell.length_b   1.000
_cell.length_c   1.000
_cell.angle_alpha   90.00
_cell.angle_beta   90.00
_cell.angle_gamma   90.00
#
_symmetry.space_group_name_H-M   'P 1'
#
loop_
_entity.id
_entity.type
_entity.pdbx_description
1 polymer ?
#
loop_
_entity_poly.entity_id
_entity_poly.type
_entity_poly.pdbx_seq_one_letter_code
_entity_poly.pdbx_strand_id
1 'polypeptide(L)'
;MRLSIGITHLTPAWEILLKQIGPPFEKLNPVDAWEPDRYSCIITSGRLDFSSIERLLHFVKRGGSILSETDAAEQLFNTRCSPHFIEYINTENDGIFKSVPSGFIGCQLIIPNNATFVKEKHGKKLIEFKKLGHGQILVLPGGLVNSILSQAPKRRNFSTKGPWLPSERVAKVSKHTVRELITQSLKKLIWKRTLPFVSLSPFPNSNNSIFGFRIDTDFASISEVENMYRLCTKYEIPAAWFVETGSCKSWLHRYSEMVGQDIGLHCFKHRIAKKYILNEKDVNEGKTALRINGIIPRGYAAPFGEWNHSLNKALEYHGFQFSSEFSLDYDNLPFYPVLNERFSTVLQIPIHPISIGSLRNARHSNKEMVQYFETVIENHTANQLPIIFYDHPGNTNLDVLEQVFQIIRDKNILKLSMTDFSNWWKNRDDIVWEAKLNDGQLHISTNNSRNSIKVIISKSQKNCSIPLVENQLAINELNWMPSQSIPLQVPHISVRAHVNYKMIINDLLHTYWKYKL
;
A
#
# COMPACT_ATOMS: atom_id res chain seq x y z
N MET A 1 1.14 11.10 29.45
CA MET A 1 1.92 11.11 28.18
C MET A 1 0.99 11.00 26.98
N ARG A 2 0.99 11.94 26.02
CA ARG A 2 0.26 11.77 24.73
C ARG A 2 1.07 10.88 23.80
N LEU A 3 0.43 9.89 23.16
CA LEU A 3 1.10 8.97 22.23
C LEU A 3 1.11 9.48 20.78
N SER A 4 0.74 10.74 20.56
CA SER A 4 0.67 11.38 19.24
C SER A 4 2.05 11.62 18.62
N ILE A 5 2.11 11.59 17.29
CA ILE A 5 3.26 11.98 16.48
C ILE A 5 3.08 13.44 16.04
N GLY A 6 4.05 14.30 16.37
CA GLY A 6 4.10 15.65 15.83
C GLY A 6 4.79 15.66 14.46
N ILE A 7 4.37 16.52 13.53
CA ILE A 7 5.08 16.74 12.27
C ILE A 7 5.24 18.23 11.96
N THR A 8 6.44 18.64 11.60
CA THR A 8 6.76 20.03 11.23
C THR A 8 6.10 20.45 9.92
N HIS A 9 6.32 19.69 8.85
CA HIS A 9 5.73 19.92 7.53
C HIS A 9 4.99 18.68 7.03
N LEU A 10 3.67 18.69 7.12
CA LEU A 10 2.82 17.63 6.58
C LEU A 10 2.74 17.77 5.04
N THR A 11 3.69 17.15 4.34
CA THR A 11 3.66 17.05 2.87
C THR A 11 2.62 16.00 2.43
N PRO A 12 2.17 16.02 1.17
CA PRO A 12 1.24 15.01 0.67
C PRO A 12 1.76 13.57 0.81
N ALA A 13 3.08 13.37 0.67
CA ALA A 13 3.71 12.06 0.87
C ALA A 13 3.63 11.60 2.32
N TRP A 14 3.91 12.49 3.28
CA TRP A 14 3.77 12.19 4.71
C TRP A 14 2.31 11.92 5.09
N GLU A 15 1.36 12.68 4.56
CA GLU A 15 -0.05 12.46 4.83
C GLU A 15 -0.53 11.09 4.35
N ILE A 16 -0.15 10.67 3.13
CA ILE A 16 -0.45 9.31 2.63
C ILE A 16 0.12 8.24 3.58
N LEU A 17 1.39 8.36 3.95
CA LEU A 17 2.05 7.38 4.80
C LEU A 17 1.42 7.31 6.19
N LEU A 18 1.19 8.45 6.83
CA LEU A 18 0.60 8.50 8.17
C LEU A 18 -0.86 8.02 8.16
N LYS A 19 -1.65 8.31 7.13
CA LYS A 19 -3.01 7.75 6.97
C LYS A 19 -3.00 6.24 6.76
N GLN A 20 -2.09 5.72 5.95
CA GLN A 20 -1.92 4.27 5.76
C GLN A 20 -1.50 3.57 7.06
N ILE A 21 -0.50 4.09 7.77
CA ILE A 21 -0.01 3.52 9.03
C ILE A 21 -1.08 3.67 10.13
N GLY A 22 -1.77 4.81 10.17
CA GLY A 22 -2.83 5.14 11.10
C GLY A 22 -2.43 5.43 12.55
N PRO A 23 -1.25 5.99 12.90
CA PRO A 23 -1.00 6.48 14.26
C PRO A 23 -1.80 7.77 14.51
N PRO A 24 -2.03 8.18 15.76
CA PRO A 24 -2.49 9.53 16.04
C PRO A 24 -1.36 10.51 15.68
N PHE A 25 -1.65 11.53 14.88
CA PHE A 25 -0.66 12.52 14.48
C PHE A 25 -1.28 13.91 14.31
N GLU A 26 -0.46 14.95 14.46
CA GLU A 26 -0.88 16.34 14.26
C GLU A 26 0.27 17.21 13.72
N LYS A 27 -0.06 18.23 12.92
CA LYS A 27 0.91 19.24 12.52
C LYS A 27 1.28 20.08 13.75
N LEU A 28 2.57 20.30 13.95
CA LEU A 28 3.04 21.10 15.07
C LEU A 28 2.60 22.55 14.94
N ASN A 29 1.97 23.06 15.99
CA ASN A 29 1.64 24.47 16.13
C ASN A 29 2.82 25.22 16.78
N PRO A 30 3.27 26.36 16.24
CA PRO A 30 4.29 27.20 16.87
C PRO A 30 3.96 27.66 18.29
N VAL A 31 2.66 27.80 18.62
CA VAL A 31 2.21 28.27 19.93
C VAL A 31 2.32 27.17 20.99
N ASP A 32 2.17 25.90 20.60
CA ASP A 32 2.20 24.77 21.53
C ASP A 32 3.60 24.42 22.02
N ALA A 33 3.73 23.97 23.27
CA ALA A 33 5.00 23.46 23.76
C ALA A 33 5.37 22.13 23.07
N TRP A 34 6.60 22.01 22.58
CA TRP A 34 7.12 20.79 21.94
C TRP A 34 7.87 19.97 22.97
N GLU A 35 7.13 19.32 23.86
CA GLU A 35 7.67 18.62 25.01
C GLU A 35 7.61 17.10 24.84
N PRO A 36 8.58 16.35 25.42
CA PRO A 36 8.55 14.89 25.42
C PRO A 36 7.23 14.31 25.92
N ASP A 37 6.54 14.95 26.87
CA ASP A 37 5.26 14.45 27.42
C ASP A 37 4.04 14.64 26.48
N ARG A 38 4.18 15.50 25.46
CA ARG A 38 3.14 15.81 24.47
C ARG A 38 3.26 14.99 23.19
N TYR A 39 4.47 14.59 22.81
CA TYR A 39 4.71 13.86 21.55
C TYR A 39 5.58 12.63 21.78
N SER A 40 5.11 11.47 21.32
CA SER A 40 5.86 10.22 21.37
C SER A 40 7.07 10.24 20.41
N CYS A 41 6.92 10.94 19.29
CA CYS A 41 7.95 11.21 18.29
C CYS A 41 7.61 12.51 17.56
N ILE A 42 8.62 13.25 17.08
CA ILE A 42 8.43 14.35 16.14
C ILE A 42 9.09 14.01 14.81
N ILE A 43 8.34 14.17 13.72
CA ILE A 43 8.82 14.07 12.35
C ILE A 43 9.27 15.46 11.87
N THR A 44 10.52 15.56 11.43
CA THR A 44 11.08 16.77 10.85
C THR A 44 11.32 16.57 9.35
N SER A 45 10.58 17.31 8.54
CA SER A 45 10.59 17.25 7.08
C SER A 45 10.67 18.67 6.55
N GLY A 46 11.37 18.89 5.43
CA GLY A 46 11.53 20.21 4.87
C GLY A 46 12.53 21.08 5.63
N ARG A 47 12.72 22.31 5.14
CA ARG A 47 13.50 23.34 5.82
C ARG A 47 12.77 23.85 7.05
N LEU A 48 13.52 24.07 8.13
CA LEU A 48 13.04 24.56 9.40
C LEU A 48 13.41 26.03 9.58
N ASP A 49 12.52 26.78 10.23
CA ASP A 49 12.82 28.11 10.72
C ASP A 49 13.66 28.06 12.02
N PHE A 50 14.24 29.18 12.40
CA PHE A 50 15.13 29.28 13.57
C PHE A 50 14.43 28.91 14.89
N SER A 51 13.18 29.34 15.09
CA SER A 51 12.43 29.05 16.32
C SER A 51 12.13 27.56 16.45
N SER A 52 11.74 26.94 15.34
CA SER A 52 11.52 25.50 15.23
C SER A 52 12.79 24.71 15.57
N ILE A 53 13.96 25.16 15.09
CA ILE A 53 15.26 24.54 15.40
C ILE A 53 15.53 24.54 16.91
N GLU A 54 15.42 25.67 17.58
CA GLU A 54 15.68 25.76 19.03
C GLU A 54 14.75 24.85 19.83
N ARG A 55 13.46 24.83 19.47
CA ARG A 55 12.45 23.99 20.12
C ARG A 55 12.71 22.50 19.91
N LEU A 56 13.08 22.08 18.70
CA LEU A 56 13.42 20.69 18.39
C LEU A 56 14.68 20.23 19.12
N LEU A 57 15.69 21.10 19.21
CA LEU A 57 16.90 20.84 19.97
C LEU A 57 16.60 20.71 21.47
N HIS A 58 15.70 21.54 22.01
CA HIS A 58 15.24 21.41 23.39
C HIS A 58 14.50 20.08 23.63
N PHE A 59 13.54 19.75 22.75
CA PHE A 59 12.75 18.52 22.79
C PHE A 59 13.64 17.27 22.83
N VAL A 60 14.60 17.15 21.91
CA VAL A 60 15.48 15.98 21.84
C VAL A 60 16.44 15.93 23.03
N LYS A 61 17.03 17.06 23.46
CA LYS A 61 17.93 17.08 24.63
C LYS A 61 17.24 16.58 25.90
N ARG A 62 15.94 16.83 26.06
CA ARG A 62 15.10 16.35 27.18
C ARG A 62 14.58 14.91 27.04
N GLY A 63 15.06 14.14 26.07
CA GLY A 63 14.68 12.73 25.91
C GLY A 63 13.61 12.47 24.86
N GLY A 64 13.25 13.49 24.06
CA GLY A 64 12.39 13.32 22.89
C GLY A 64 13.02 12.46 21.79
N SER A 65 12.17 11.90 20.92
CA SER A 65 12.59 11.13 19.75
C SER A 65 12.25 11.86 18.46
N ILE A 66 13.20 11.99 17.54
CA ILE A 66 13.03 12.65 16.24
C ILE A 66 13.24 11.67 15.09
N LEU A 67 12.31 11.67 14.14
CA LEU A 67 12.47 11.07 12.81
C LEU A 67 12.70 12.21 11.80
N SER A 68 13.88 12.27 11.21
CA SER A 68 14.32 13.41 10.40
C SER A 68 14.60 13.01 8.95
N GLU A 69 14.16 13.80 7.98
CA GLU A 69 14.73 13.77 6.63
C GLU A 69 16.07 14.53 6.61
N THR A 70 16.94 14.26 5.63
CA THR A 70 18.30 14.83 5.62
C THR A 70 18.35 16.35 5.59
N ASP A 71 17.38 17.00 4.96
CA ASP A 71 17.30 18.47 4.87
C ASP A 71 17.12 19.12 6.24
N ALA A 72 16.20 18.60 7.06
CA ALA A 72 16.03 19.01 8.45
C ALA A 72 17.24 18.61 9.31
N ALA A 73 17.79 17.42 9.09
CA ALA A 73 18.93 16.91 9.87
C ALA A 73 20.23 17.70 9.64
N GLU A 74 20.43 18.25 8.43
CA GLU A 74 21.52 19.17 8.12
C GLU A 74 21.45 20.43 8.99
N GLN A 75 20.28 21.06 9.10
CA GLN A 75 20.08 22.27 9.90
C GLN A 75 20.12 22.00 11.41
N LEU A 76 19.52 20.90 11.87
CA LEU A 76 19.41 20.59 13.30
C LEU A 76 20.70 20.01 13.88
N PHE A 77 21.37 19.14 13.13
CA PHE A 77 22.41 18.25 13.68
C PHE A 77 23.73 18.32 12.92
N ASN A 78 23.88 19.25 11.96
CA ASN A 78 25.04 19.35 11.08
C ASN A 78 25.37 18.02 10.40
N THR A 79 24.35 17.22 10.06
CA THR A 79 24.52 15.93 9.41
C THR A 79 25.01 16.15 7.98
N ARG A 80 26.22 15.67 7.65
CA ARG A 80 26.73 15.75 6.29
C ARG A 80 26.06 14.70 5.40
N CYS A 81 25.58 15.10 4.24
CA CYS A 81 24.91 14.20 3.30
C CYS A 81 25.55 14.25 1.90
N SER A 82 25.25 13.24 1.09
CA SER A 82 25.68 13.19 -0.32
C SER A 82 24.59 12.56 -1.21
N PRO A 83 24.45 12.99 -2.47
CA PRO A 83 23.47 12.42 -3.39
C PRO A 83 23.96 11.08 -3.97
N HIS A 84 23.08 10.07 -4.03
CA HIS A 84 23.36 8.76 -4.63
C HIS A 84 22.11 8.21 -5.33
N PHE A 85 22.29 7.60 -6.50
CA PHE A 85 21.20 6.90 -7.17
C PHE A 85 20.98 5.53 -6.53
N ILE A 86 19.76 5.29 -6.04
CA ILE A 86 19.39 4.04 -5.37
C ILE A 86 18.45 3.24 -6.28
N GLU A 87 18.92 2.11 -6.78
CA GLU A 87 18.10 1.22 -7.60
C GLU A 87 17.06 0.47 -6.74
N TYR A 88 17.52 -0.16 -5.67
CA TYR A 88 16.70 -0.90 -4.71
C TYR A 88 17.35 -0.83 -3.32
N ILE A 89 16.55 -1.16 -2.31
CA ILE A 89 17.02 -1.37 -0.94
C ILE A 89 16.92 -2.84 -0.56
N ASN A 90 17.92 -3.29 0.19
CA ASN A 90 17.98 -4.59 0.80
C ASN A 90 18.01 -4.45 2.32
N THR A 91 17.06 -5.11 2.95
CA THR A 91 16.83 -5.10 4.40
C THR A 91 17.12 -6.45 5.04
N GLU A 92 17.47 -7.45 4.24
CA GLU A 92 17.87 -8.76 4.74
C GLU A 92 19.05 -8.64 5.69
N ASN A 93 18.95 -9.33 6.83
CA ASN A 93 19.94 -9.32 7.91
C ASN A 93 20.20 -7.93 8.54
N ASP A 94 19.30 -6.96 8.36
CA ASP A 94 19.40 -5.67 9.06
C ASP A 94 18.92 -5.79 10.52
N GLY A 95 19.69 -5.28 11.47
CA GLY A 95 19.39 -5.42 12.90
C GLY A 95 18.09 -4.74 13.35
N ILE A 96 17.63 -3.71 12.64
CA ILE A 96 16.37 -3.00 12.93
C ILE A 96 15.31 -3.31 11.88
N PHE A 97 15.72 -3.35 10.61
CA PHE A 97 14.80 -3.37 9.48
C PHE A 97 14.63 -4.75 8.83
N LYS A 98 15.09 -5.85 9.45
CA LYS A 98 14.90 -7.21 8.90
C LYS A 98 13.44 -7.59 8.58
N SER A 99 12.48 -6.94 9.24
CA SER A 99 11.04 -7.15 9.02
C SER A 99 10.46 -6.23 7.95
N VAL A 100 11.27 -5.40 7.30
CA VAL A 100 10.84 -4.60 6.16
C VAL A 100 11.13 -5.41 4.90
N PRO A 101 10.21 -5.54 3.94
CA PRO A 101 10.52 -6.23 2.69
C PRO A 101 11.43 -5.38 1.80
N SER A 102 12.43 -6.02 1.20
CA SER A 102 13.29 -5.40 0.19
C SER A 102 12.48 -4.89 -1.00
N GLY A 103 12.79 -3.69 -1.49
CA GLY A 103 11.96 -2.99 -2.49
C GLY A 103 12.74 -2.10 -3.44
N PHE A 104 12.11 -1.75 -4.55
CA PHE A 104 12.67 -0.88 -5.57
C PHE A 104 12.47 0.59 -5.23
N ILE A 105 13.47 1.44 -5.49
CA ILE A 105 13.39 2.90 -5.31
C ILE A 105 13.59 3.61 -6.66
N GLY A 106 14.70 3.33 -7.33
CA GLY A 106 14.98 3.83 -8.69
C GLY A 106 15.08 5.36 -8.81
N CYS A 107 15.51 6.07 -7.77
CA CYS A 107 15.71 7.52 -7.81
C CYS A 107 16.98 7.93 -7.06
N GLN A 108 17.38 9.19 -7.25
CA GLN A 108 18.45 9.79 -6.47
C GLN A 108 17.93 10.15 -5.08
N LEU A 109 18.64 9.70 -4.05
CA LEU A 109 18.40 10.04 -2.65
C LEU A 109 19.58 10.85 -2.10
N ILE A 110 19.32 11.69 -1.10
CA ILE A 110 20.35 12.38 -0.32
C ILE A 110 20.62 11.54 0.93
N ILE A 111 21.82 10.98 1.08
CA ILE A 111 22.14 9.99 2.11
C ILE A 111 23.04 10.61 3.18
N PRO A 112 22.76 10.42 4.48
CA PRO A 112 23.67 10.81 5.54
C PRO A 112 24.97 10.01 5.47
N ASN A 113 26.11 10.69 5.56
CA ASN A 113 27.43 10.07 5.36
C ASN A 113 27.78 9.02 6.43
N ASN A 114 27.14 9.09 7.61
CA ASN A 114 27.33 8.14 8.71
C ASN A 114 26.19 7.11 8.82
N ALA A 115 25.46 6.86 7.73
CA ALA A 115 24.42 5.84 7.72
C ALA A 115 24.97 4.46 8.12
N THR A 116 24.17 3.68 8.86
CA THR A 116 24.54 2.34 9.36
C THR A 116 23.50 1.27 9.07
N PHE A 117 22.25 1.67 8.79
CA PHE A 117 21.13 0.78 8.54
C PHE A 117 20.68 0.81 7.09
N VAL A 118 20.08 -0.32 6.65
CA VAL A 118 19.53 -0.57 5.31
C VAL A 118 20.60 -0.46 4.22
N LYS A 119 20.79 -1.51 3.44
CA LYS A 119 21.80 -1.52 2.37
C LYS A 119 21.14 -1.19 1.05
N GLU A 120 21.83 -0.45 0.18
CA GLU A 120 21.53 -0.46 -1.25
C GLU A 120 22.31 -1.58 -1.98
N LYS A 121 22.16 -1.65 -3.31
CA LYS A 121 22.77 -2.64 -4.19
C LYS A 121 24.28 -2.85 -3.99
N HIS A 122 25.05 -1.77 -3.86
CA HIS A 122 26.50 -1.77 -3.69
C HIS A 122 26.93 -1.80 -2.22
N GLY A 123 26.00 -2.03 -1.29
CA GLY A 123 26.27 -2.21 0.13
C GLY A 123 26.33 -0.90 0.94
N LYS A 124 26.19 0.27 0.30
CA LYS A 124 26.12 1.55 1.02
C LYS A 124 24.90 1.57 1.94
N LYS A 125 25.09 2.13 3.14
CA LYS A 125 24.03 2.26 4.13
C LYS A 125 23.23 3.54 3.91
N LEU A 126 21.95 3.51 4.27
CA LEU A 126 21.00 4.59 3.91
C LEU A 126 20.50 5.39 5.12
N ILE A 127 20.29 4.73 6.26
CA ILE A 127 19.68 5.35 7.44
C ILE A 127 20.72 5.53 8.54
N GLU A 128 20.79 6.72 9.13
CA GLU A 128 21.64 7.04 10.27
C GLU A 128 20.83 7.03 11.57
N PHE A 129 21.42 6.52 12.65
CA PHE A 129 20.87 6.64 14.00
C PHE A 129 21.87 7.39 14.87
N LYS A 130 21.38 8.39 15.62
CA LYS A 130 22.21 9.23 16.49
C LYS A 130 21.53 9.44 17.83
N LYS A 131 22.32 9.88 18.80
CA LYS A 131 21.83 10.39 20.10
C LYS A 131 22.22 11.84 20.26
N LEU A 132 21.38 12.61 20.92
CA LEU A 132 21.67 13.99 21.32
C LEU A 132 21.09 14.23 22.71
N GLY A 133 21.95 14.49 23.69
CA GLY A 133 21.55 14.50 25.10
C GLY A 133 20.93 13.15 25.50
N HIS A 134 19.73 13.19 26.07
CA HIS A 134 18.97 11.99 26.42
C HIS A 134 18.07 11.47 25.28
N GLY A 135 17.93 12.22 24.19
CA GLY A 135 17.05 11.88 23.08
C GLY A 135 17.71 11.06 21.97
N GLN A 136 16.89 10.69 21.00
CA GLN A 136 17.27 9.80 19.92
C GLN A 136 16.78 10.32 18.59
N ILE A 137 17.60 10.15 17.56
CA ILE A 137 17.37 10.67 16.22
C ILE A 137 17.58 9.55 15.22
N LEU A 138 16.65 9.40 14.29
CA LEU A 138 16.82 8.57 13.10
C LEU A 138 16.72 9.46 11.87
N VAL A 139 17.74 9.45 11.02
CA VAL A 139 17.81 10.26 9.81
C VAL A 139 17.55 9.37 8.59
N LEU A 140 16.46 9.66 7.89
CA LEU A 140 16.07 9.05 6.63
C LEU A 140 16.76 9.76 5.46
N PRO A 141 17.09 9.04 4.36
CA PRO A 141 17.55 9.68 3.15
C PRO A 141 16.54 10.70 2.61
N GLY A 142 17.01 11.91 2.28
CA GLY A 142 16.19 12.92 1.61
C GLY A 142 15.68 12.41 0.27
N GLY A 143 14.40 12.67 -0.01
CA GLY A 143 13.70 12.20 -1.21
C GLY A 143 13.11 10.79 -1.10
N LEU A 144 13.43 10.01 -0.05
CA LEU A 144 12.86 8.68 0.14
C LEU A 144 11.35 8.75 0.32
N VAL A 145 10.86 9.65 1.17
CA VAL A 145 9.43 9.83 1.43
C VAL A 145 8.72 10.33 0.17
N ASN A 146 9.26 11.37 -0.47
CA ASN A 146 8.68 11.90 -1.71
C ASN A 146 8.66 10.89 -2.88
N SER A 147 9.49 9.84 -2.83
CA SER A 147 9.47 8.80 -3.87
C SER A 147 8.13 8.06 -3.98
N ILE A 148 7.31 8.03 -2.92
CA ILE A 148 5.99 7.40 -2.97
C ILE A 148 5.00 8.15 -3.86
N LEU A 149 5.30 9.41 -4.21
CA LEU A 149 4.51 10.20 -5.17
C LEU A 149 4.86 9.86 -6.63
N SER A 150 5.86 9.00 -6.88
CA SER A 150 6.16 8.54 -8.23
C SER A 150 4.95 7.89 -8.88
N GLN A 151 4.65 8.34 -10.10
CA GLN A 151 3.60 7.81 -10.98
C GLN A 151 4.19 7.02 -12.16
N ALA A 152 5.52 6.94 -12.24
CA ALA A 152 6.19 6.28 -13.35
C ALA A 152 6.03 4.76 -13.25
N PRO A 153 5.59 4.08 -14.32
CA PRO A 153 5.63 2.63 -14.39
C PRO A 153 7.03 2.12 -14.78
N LYS A 154 7.37 0.91 -14.35
CA LYS A 154 8.53 0.14 -14.81
C LYS A 154 8.20 -1.34 -14.79
N ARG A 155 8.66 -2.11 -15.80
CA ARG A 155 8.54 -3.57 -15.77
C ARG A 155 9.44 -4.15 -14.69
N ARG A 156 8.89 -5.01 -13.82
CA ARG A 156 9.59 -5.66 -12.71
C ARG A 156 9.36 -7.16 -12.74
N ASN A 157 10.35 -7.93 -12.31
CA ASN A 157 10.22 -9.36 -12.05
C ASN A 157 9.65 -9.60 -10.65
N PHE A 158 8.83 -10.64 -10.52
CA PHE A 158 8.20 -11.04 -9.27
C PHE A 158 8.77 -12.37 -8.77
N SER A 159 8.81 -12.50 -7.45
CA SER A 159 9.43 -13.62 -6.75
C SER A 159 8.67 -14.93 -6.99
N THR A 160 9.34 -15.97 -7.48
CA THR A 160 8.79 -17.31 -7.68
C THR A 160 9.92 -18.35 -7.59
N LYS A 161 9.55 -19.61 -7.31
CA LYS A 161 10.43 -20.78 -7.43
C LYS A 161 10.32 -21.49 -8.79
N GLY A 162 9.41 -21.02 -9.64
CA GLY A 162 9.21 -21.59 -10.98
C GLY A 162 10.36 -21.31 -11.94
N PRO A 163 10.28 -21.80 -13.17
CA PRO A 163 11.40 -21.82 -14.09
C PRO A 163 11.87 -20.40 -14.44
N TRP A 164 10.92 -19.51 -14.78
CA TRP A 164 11.21 -18.14 -15.18
C TRP A 164 10.45 -17.17 -14.27
N LEU A 165 11.00 -15.98 -14.01
CA LEU A 165 10.29 -14.97 -13.23
C LEU A 165 9.13 -14.38 -14.07
N PRO A 166 7.89 -14.33 -13.54
CA PRO A 166 6.84 -13.52 -14.14
C PRO A 166 7.21 -12.05 -14.00
N SER A 167 6.77 -11.22 -14.95
CA SER A 167 7.08 -9.79 -14.94
C SER A 167 5.90 -8.95 -15.39
N GLU A 168 5.72 -7.80 -14.74
CA GLU A 168 4.64 -6.86 -15.05
C GLU A 168 5.11 -5.40 -14.98
N ARG A 169 4.46 -4.50 -15.74
CA ARG A 169 4.63 -3.04 -15.70
C ARG A 169 3.88 -2.46 -14.51
N VAL A 170 4.61 -2.28 -13.43
CA VAL A 170 4.06 -1.81 -12.15
C VAL A 170 4.67 -0.48 -11.73
N ALA A 171 4.25 0.07 -10.59
CA ALA A 171 4.87 1.26 -10.02
C ALA A 171 6.39 1.14 -9.94
N LYS A 172 7.11 2.19 -10.33
CA LYS A 172 8.59 2.21 -10.31
C LYS A 172 9.18 1.99 -8.91
N VAL A 173 8.47 2.49 -7.91
CA VAL A 173 8.83 2.48 -6.48
C VAL A 173 7.96 1.45 -5.76
N SER A 174 8.58 0.61 -4.92
CA SER A 174 7.87 -0.27 -4.00
C SER A 174 7.40 0.53 -2.78
N LYS A 175 6.22 1.16 -2.88
CA LYS A 175 5.73 2.11 -1.87
C LYS A 175 5.48 1.45 -0.52
N HIS A 176 5.06 0.18 -0.51
CA HIS A 176 4.96 -0.63 0.71
C HIS A 176 6.27 -0.71 1.49
N THR A 177 7.40 -0.92 0.81
CA THR A 177 8.73 -0.95 1.43
C THR A 177 9.06 0.38 2.13
N VAL A 178 8.76 1.51 1.48
CA VAL A 178 8.96 2.84 2.10
C VAL A 178 8.07 2.99 3.33
N ARG A 179 6.78 2.64 3.24
CA ARG A 179 5.85 2.67 4.38
C ARG A 179 6.36 1.83 5.56
N GLU A 180 6.83 0.61 5.32
CA GLU A 180 7.35 -0.24 6.39
C GLU A 180 8.65 0.29 7.00
N LEU A 181 9.55 0.89 6.21
CA LEU A 181 10.72 1.60 6.75
C LEU A 181 10.29 2.70 7.73
N ILE A 182 9.29 3.50 7.39
CA ILE A 182 8.77 4.55 8.26
C ILE A 182 8.15 3.95 9.52
N THR A 183 7.27 2.95 9.38
CA THR A 183 6.63 2.27 10.51
C THR A 183 7.66 1.70 11.50
N GLN A 184 8.70 1.01 11.01
CA GLN A 184 9.73 0.44 11.87
C GLN A 184 10.63 1.52 12.48
N SER A 185 10.88 2.63 11.77
CA SER A 185 11.62 3.77 12.32
C SER A 185 10.87 4.42 13.49
N LEU A 186 9.56 4.64 13.34
CA LEU A 186 8.69 5.17 14.39
C LEU A 186 8.63 4.23 15.60
N LYS A 187 8.38 2.93 15.36
CA LYS A 187 8.38 1.90 16.42
C LYS A 187 9.71 1.90 17.17
N LYS A 188 10.84 1.92 16.45
CA LYS A 188 12.18 1.93 17.06
C LYS A 188 12.37 3.13 17.99
N LEU A 189 12.03 4.33 17.51
CA LEU A 189 12.18 5.58 18.24
C LEU A 189 11.27 5.66 19.47
N ILE A 190 10.03 5.17 19.36
CA ILE A 190 9.03 5.20 20.44
C ILE A 190 9.32 4.15 21.51
N TRP A 191 9.65 2.91 21.12
CA TRP A 191 10.00 1.84 22.08
C TRP A 191 11.26 2.15 22.87
N LYS A 192 12.20 2.90 22.28
CA LYS A 192 13.40 3.35 22.98
C LYS A 192 13.12 4.37 24.10
N ARG A 193 11.95 5.01 24.07
CA ARG A 193 11.40 5.80 25.17
C ARG A 193 10.50 4.98 26.10
N THR A 194 10.50 3.65 25.96
CA THR A 194 9.65 2.70 26.70
C THR A 194 8.14 2.85 26.48
N LEU A 195 7.74 3.63 25.48
CA LEU A 195 6.35 3.86 25.11
C LEU A 195 5.85 2.80 24.13
N PRO A 196 4.56 2.45 24.15
CA PRO A 196 3.95 1.63 23.10
C PRO A 196 3.77 2.46 21.82
N PHE A 197 3.88 1.82 20.67
CA PHE A 197 3.44 2.38 19.39
C PHE A 197 2.00 1.94 19.13
N VAL A 198 1.11 2.91 18.89
CA VAL A 198 -0.33 2.70 18.68
C VAL A 198 -0.72 3.14 17.28
N SER A 199 -1.56 2.35 16.60
CA SER A 199 -2.03 2.65 15.25
C SER A 199 -3.37 1.99 14.94
N LEU A 200 -4.11 2.48 13.96
CA LEU A 200 -5.33 1.84 13.48
C LEU A 200 -4.99 0.60 12.63
N SER A 201 -5.69 -0.51 12.90
CA SER A 201 -5.61 -1.72 12.08
C SER A 201 -5.98 -1.41 10.63
N PRO A 202 -5.27 -1.98 9.64
CA PRO A 202 -5.56 -1.77 8.23
C PRO A 202 -6.72 -2.64 7.71
N PHE A 203 -7.31 -3.50 8.54
CA PHE A 203 -8.43 -4.37 8.15
C PHE A 203 -9.54 -4.42 9.22
N PRO A 204 -10.78 -4.76 8.83
CA PRO A 204 -11.88 -4.89 9.76
C PRO A 204 -11.66 -6.02 10.77
N ASN A 205 -12.19 -5.84 11.98
CA ASN A 205 -12.34 -6.88 13.00
C ASN A 205 -11.02 -7.55 13.44
N SER A 206 -9.89 -6.84 13.39
CA SER A 206 -8.55 -7.39 13.71
C SER A 206 -8.07 -8.48 12.76
N ASN A 207 -8.67 -8.61 11.57
CA ASN A 207 -8.13 -9.54 10.57
C ASN A 207 -6.71 -9.12 10.18
N ASN A 208 -5.85 -10.10 9.89
CA ASN A 208 -4.49 -9.82 9.41
C ASN A 208 -4.45 -9.48 7.92
N SER A 209 -5.51 -9.81 7.18
CA SER A 209 -5.67 -9.51 5.76
C SER A 209 -7.15 -9.60 5.36
N ILE A 210 -7.45 -9.21 4.13
CA ILE A 210 -8.71 -9.45 3.45
C ILE A 210 -8.40 -10.10 2.10
N PHE A 211 -9.34 -10.89 1.58
CA PHE A 211 -9.30 -11.42 0.22
C PHE A 211 -10.30 -10.68 -0.66
N GLY A 212 -9.81 -10.12 -1.76
CA GLY A 212 -10.62 -9.60 -2.86
C GLY A 212 -10.20 -10.27 -4.17
N PHE A 213 -11.16 -10.51 -5.06
CA PHE A 213 -10.88 -11.04 -6.38
C PHE A 213 -11.41 -10.08 -7.45
N ARG A 214 -10.50 -9.56 -8.26
CA ARG A 214 -10.80 -8.68 -9.38
C ARG A 214 -10.83 -9.51 -10.67
N ILE A 215 -11.78 -9.23 -11.54
CA ILE A 215 -11.90 -9.88 -12.84
C ILE A 215 -11.93 -8.81 -13.91
N ASP A 216 -10.96 -8.84 -14.82
CA ASP A 216 -10.94 -7.97 -15.99
C ASP A 216 -11.51 -8.76 -17.18
N THR A 217 -12.65 -8.33 -17.71
CA THR A 217 -13.42 -9.17 -18.64
C THR A 217 -12.85 -9.26 -20.04
N ASP A 218 -11.87 -8.41 -20.40
CA ASP A 218 -11.08 -8.37 -21.64
C ASP A 218 -11.50 -9.36 -22.74
N PHE A 219 -12.43 -8.92 -23.59
CA PHE A 219 -12.87 -9.65 -24.78
C PHE A 219 -13.42 -11.08 -24.52
N ALA A 220 -13.75 -11.41 -23.28
CA ALA A 220 -14.26 -12.73 -22.91
C ALA A 220 -15.63 -13.00 -23.54
N SER A 221 -15.85 -14.26 -23.90
CA SER A 221 -17.17 -14.78 -24.24
C SER A 221 -18.08 -14.87 -23.02
N ILE A 222 -19.38 -14.84 -23.25
CA ILE A 222 -20.38 -15.06 -22.18
C ILE A 222 -20.15 -16.39 -21.45
N SER A 223 -19.73 -17.46 -22.15
CA SER A 223 -19.46 -18.76 -21.53
C SER A 223 -18.27 -18.74 -20.57
N GLU A 224 -17.21 -18.00 -20.89
CA GLU A 224 -16.05 -17.86 -20.01
C GLU A 224 -16.41 -17.07 -18.75
N VAL A 225 -17.20 -16.01 -18.93
CA VAL A 225 -17.78 -15.22 -17.82
C VAL A 225 -18.65 -16.09 -16.92
N GLU A 226 -19.55 -16.91 -17.48
CA GLU A 226 -20.40 -17.81 -16.69
C GLU A 226 -19.60 -18.84 -15.89
N ASN A 227 -18.57 -19.44 -16.48
CA ASN A 227 -17.77 -20.45 -15.80
C ASN A 227 -17.02 -19.84 -14.60
N MET A 228 -16.45 -18.65 -14.78
CA MET A 228 -15.78 -17.94 -13.69
C MET A 228 -16.76 -17.46 -12.61
N TYR A 229 -17.96 -17.00 -12.99
CA TYR A 229 -19.02 -16.62 -12.06
C TYR A 229 -19.51 -17.80 -11.21
N ARG A 230 -19.71 -18.97 -11.82
CA ARG A 230 -20.05 -20.20 -11.09
C ARG A 230 -18.98 -20.59 -10.08
N LEU A 231 -17.70 -20.46 -10.44
CA LEU A 231 -16.60 -20.74 -9.52
C LEU A 231 -16.59 -19.75 -8.34
N CYS A 232 -16.75 -18.45 -8.60
CA CYS A 232 -16.83 -17.44 -7.54
C CYS A 232 -18.02 -17.73 -6.60
N THR A 233 -19.18 -18.08 -7.15
CA THR A 233 -20.39 -18.43 -6.38
C THR A 233 -20.17 -19.68 -5.53
N LYS A 234 -19.56 -20.73 -6.08
CA LYS A 234 -19.25 -21.99 -5.37
C LYS A 234 -18.38 -21.77 -4.12
N TYR A 235 -17.50 -20.77 -4.15
CA TYR A 235 -16.59 -20.43 -3.05
C TYR A 235 -17.04 -19.20 -2.26
N GLU A 236 -18.22 -18.66 -2.58
CA GLU A 236 -18.77 -17.42 -2.01
C GLU A 236 -17.73 -16.29 -2.05
N ILE A 237 -17.07 -16.11 -3.19
CA ILE A 237 -16.16 -15.00 -3.47
C ILE A 237 -16.99 -13.84 -4.01
N PRO A 238 -17.06 -12.69 -3.30
CA PRO A 238 -17.67 -11.48 -3.83
C PRO A 238 -16.68 -10.78 -4.77
N ALA A 239 -16.59 -11.25 -6.03
CA ALA A 239 -15.63 -10.74 -6.99
C ALA A 239 -16.06 -9.38 -7.55
N ALA A 240 -15.08 -8.57 -7.95
CA ALA A 240 -15.27 -7.31 -8.64
C ALA A 240 -14.98 -7.47 -10.13
N TRP A 241 -16.04 -7.47 -10.95
CA TRP A 241 -16.02 -7.61 -12.40
C TRP A 241 -15.88 -6.23 -13.04
N PHE A 242 -14.69 -5.93 -13.56
CA PHE A 242 -14.46 -4.73 -14.35
C PHE A 242 -14.73 -5.05 -15.80
N VAL A 243 -15.82 -4.48 -16.31
CA VAL A 243 -16.36 -4.83 -17.62
C VAL A 243 -15.77 -3.92 -18.70
N GLU A 244 -15.08 -4.51 -19.67
CA GLU A 244 -14.81 -3.87 -20.96
C GLU A 244 -16.10 -3.93 -21.77
N THR A 245 -16.72 -2.78 -21.97
CA THR A 245 -18.11 -2.72 -22.45
C THR A 245 -18.23 -2.75 -23.98
N GLY A 246 -17.15 -2.48 -24.70
CA GLY A 246 -17.14 -2.40 -26.16
C GLY A 246 -17.38 -3.75 -26.83
N SER A 247 -16.73 -4.81 -26.35
CA SER A 247 -16.84 -6.16 -26.94
C SER A 247 -18.08 -6.94 -26.51
N CYS A 248 -18.69 -6.60 -25.37
CA CYS A 248 -19.80 -7.36 -24.79
C CYS A 248 -21.17 -6.68 -24.85
N LYS A 249 -21.31 -5.60 -25.64
CA LYS A 249 -22.53 -4.77 -25.72
C LYS A 249 -23.84 -5.54 -25.79
N SER A 250 -23.91 -6.61 -26.59
CA SER A 250 -25.13 -7.36 -26.86
C SER A 250 -25.63 -8.18 -25.65
N TRP A 251 -24.79 -8.38 -24.64
CA TRP A 251 -25.12 -9.22 -23.48
C TRP A 251 -24.73 -8.59 -22.14
N LEU A 252 -24.50 -7.27 -22.09
CA LEU A 252 -24.19 -6.52 -20.86
C LEU A 252 -25.20 -6.72 -19.73
N HIS A 253 -26.49 -6.95 -20.06
CA HIS A 253 -27.53 -7.24 -19.07
C HIS A 253 -27.17 -8.41 -18.15
N ARG A 254 -26.38 -9.37 -18.63
CA ARG A 254 -25.97 -10.53 -17.84
C ARG A 254 -25.22 -10.15 -16.57
N TYR A 255 -24.40 -9.09 -16.60
CA TYR A 255 -23.68 -8.63 -15.40
C TYR A 255 -24.62 -8.09 -14.32
N SER A 256 -25.79 -7.54 -14.69
CA SER A 256 -26.78 -7.04 -13.72
C SER A 256 -27.44 -8.17 -12.91
N GLU A 257 -27.41 -9.38 -13.45
CA GLU A 257 -28.00 -10.59 -12.85
C GLU A 257 -27.00 -11.35 -11.96
N MET A 258 -25.75 -10.88 -11.84
CA MET A 258 -24.72 -11.50 -11.02
C MET A 258 -24.89 -11.12 -9.54
N VAL A 259 -25.64 -11.95 -8.81
CA VAL A 259 -25.93 -11.73 -7.39
C VAL A 259 -24.66 -11.86 -6.54
N GLY A 260 -24.47 -10.92 -5.61
CA GLY A 260 -23.34 -10.92 -4.67
C GLY A 260 -22.00 -10.57 -5.31
N GLN A 261 -22.00 -10.00 -6.52
CA GLN A 261 -20.81 -9.55 -7.23
C GLN A 261 -20.80 -8.03 -7.37
N ASP A 262 -19.61 -7.45 -7.38
CA ASP A 262 -19.38 -6.04 -7.69
C ASP A 262 -19.20 -5.87 -9.19
N ILE A 263 -19.92 -4.93 -9.81
CA ILE A 263 -19.69 -4.59 -11.22
C ILE A 263 -19.06 -3.21 -11.34
N GLY A 264 -17.85 -3.16 -11.87
CA GLY A 264 -17.07 -1.96 -12.18
C GLY A 264 -16.89 -1.76 -13.68
N LEU A 265 -16.28 -0.63 -14.05
CA LEU A 265 -15.96 -0.33 -15.45
C LEU A 265 -14.48 -0.64 -15.73
N HIS A 266 -14.20 -1.37 -16.81
CA HIS A 266 -12.83 -1.56 -17.29
C HIS A 266 -12.48 -0.64 -18.47
N CYS A 267 -13.46 -0.15 -19.22
CA CYS A 267 -13.39 0.89 -20.27
C CYS A 267 -14.55 0.68 -21.25
N PHE A 268 -14.64 1.56 -22.25
CA PHE A 268 -15.41 1.28 -23.46
C PHE A 268 -14.55 0.62 -24.54
N LYS A 269 -13.34 1.13 -24.77
CA LYS A 269 -12.33 0.48 -25.62
C LYS A 269 -11.12 0.20 -24.76
N HIS A 270 -10.48 -0.95 -24.98
CA HIS A 270 -9.33 -1.42 -24.21
C HIS A 270 -8.05 -0.59 -24.42
N ARG A 271 -8.09 0.68 -24.01
CA ARG A 271 -7.05 1.68 -24.24
C ARG A 271 -7.06 2.76 -23.17
N ILE A 272 -5.89 3.34 -22.93
CA ILE A 272 -5.71 4.51 -22.06
C ILE A 272 -4.99 5.62 -22.83
N ALA A 273 -5.55 6.82 -22.79
CA ALA A 273 -4.99 8.00 -23.43
C ALA A 273 -4.26 8.91 -22.42
N LYS A 274 -3.37 9.75 -22.96
CA LYS A 274 -2.71 10.84 -22.21
C LYS A 274 -3.60 12.08 -22.05
N LYS A 275 -4.60 12.25 -22.93
CA LYS A 275 -5.46 13.44 -23.00
C LYS A 275 -6.78 13.20 -22.26
N TYR A 276 -7.17 14.17 -21.44
CA TYR A 276 -8.37 14.08 -20.60
C TYR A 276 -9.63 13.79 -21.42
N ILE A 277 -9.85 14.57 -22.49
CA ILE A 277 -11.04 14.45 -23.36
C ILE A 277 -11.19 13.03 -23.92
N LEU A 278 -10.09 12.35 -24.23
CA LEU A 278 -10.14 10.98 -24.77
C LEU A 278 -10.51 9.96 -23.69
N ASN A 279 -9.94 10.09 -22.49
CA ASN A 279 -10.29 9.23 -21.36
C ASN A 279 -11.73 9.49 -20.90
N GLU A 280 -12.13 10.76 -20.81
CA GLU A 280 -13.48 11.14 -20.40
C GLU A 280 -14.52 10.56 -21.34
N LYS A 281 -14.33 10.70 -22.66
CA LYS A 281 -15.23 10.11 -23.66
C LYS A 281 -15.36 8.59 -23.51
N ASP A 282 -14.22 7.90 -23.36
CA ASP A 282 -14.19 6.44 -23.24
C ASP A 282 -14.89 5.97 -21.95
N VAL A 283 -14.59 6.63 -20.82
CA VAL A 283 -15.24 6.37 -19.52
C VAL A 283 -16.74 6.64 -19.61
N ASN A 284 -17.17 7.74 -20.23
CA ASN A 284 -18.57 8.11 -20.37
C ASN A 284 -19.33 7.08 -21.22
N GLU A 285 -18.78 6.68 -22.36
CA GLU A 285 -19.39 5.68 -23.25
C GLU A 285 -19.60 4.35 -22.51
N GLY A 286 -18.58 3.86 -21.80
CA GLY A 286 -18.68 2.58 -21.09
C GLY A 286 -19.59 2.64 -19.87
N LYS A 287 -19.52 3.72 -19.10
CA LYS A 287 -20.41 3.94 -17.97
C LYS A 287 -21.87 4.06 -18.40
N THR A 288 -22.13 4.70 -19.54
CA THR A 288 -23.48 4.81 -20.12
C THR A 288 -23.99 3.43 -20.54
N ALA A 289 -23.15 2.61 -21.17
CA ALA A 289 -23.51 1.25 -21.57
C ALA A 289 -23.91 0.38 -20.36
N LEU A 290 -23.17 0.46 -19.25
CA LEU A 290 -23.54 -0.23 -18.00
C LEU A 290 -24.86 0.30 -17.41
N ARG A 291 -25.05 1.62 -17.38
CA ARG A 291 -26.27 2.25 -16.83
C ARG A 291 -27.54 1.87 -17.58
N ILE A 292 -27.49 1.75 -18.91
CA ILE A 292 -28.64 1.30 -19.72
C ILE A 292 -29.07 -0.12 -19.31
N ASN A 293 -28.14 -0.92 -18.78
CA ASN A 293 -28.40 -2.27 -18.28
C ASN A 293 -28.61 -2.30 -16.75
N GLY A 294 -28.98 -1.17 -16.13
CA GLY A 294 -29.28 -1.09 -14.70
C GLY A 294 -28.07 -1.11 -13.76
N ILE A 295 -26.85 -1.06 -14.30
CA ILE A 295 -25.61 -1.17 -13.51
C ILE A 295 -25.04 0.22 -13.24
N ILE A 296 -24.76 0.51 -11.96
CA ILE A 296 -24.08 1.75 -11.54
C ILE A 296 -22.67 1.39 -11.07
N PRO A 297 -21.65 1.52 -11.94
CA PRO A 297 -20.30 1.13 -11.56
C PRO A 297 -19.72 2.11 -10.53
N ARG A 298 -19.18 1.57 -9.43
CA ARG A 298 -18.51 2.34 -8.37
C ARG A 298 -16.99 2.32 -8.47
N GLY A 299 -16.44 1.22 -9.00
CA GLY A 299 -15.01 1.03 -9.23
C GLY A 299 -14.63 1.17 -10.69
N TYR A 300 -13.38 1.58 -10.93
CA TYR A 300 -12.73 1.53 -12.23
C TYR A 300 -11.45 0.69 -12.16
N ALA A 301 -11.12 0.00 -13.25
CA ALA A 301 -9.82 -0.61 -13.44
C ALA A 301 -9.34 -0.28 -14.83
N ALA A 302 -8.12 0.23 -14.98
CA ALA A 302 -7.62 0.62 -16.29
C ALA A 302 -7.06 -0.58 -17.09
N PRO A 303 -7.24 -0.60 -18.42
CA PRO A 303 -6.54 -1.52 -19.32
C PRO A 303 -5.03 -1.52 -19.07
N PHE A 304 -4.44 -2.71 -19.08
CA PHE A 304 -3.03 -2.95 -18.79
C PHE A 304 -2.57 -2.44 -17.40
N GLY A 305 -3.51 -2.20 -16.48
CA GLY A 305 -3.23 -1.61 -15.17
C GLY A 305 -2.57 -0.24 -15.24
N GLU A 306 -2.76 0.52 -16.34
CA GLU A 306 -2.15 1.84 -16.54
C GLU A 306 -2.89 2.95 -15.79
N TRP A 307 -2.13 3.80 -15.10
CA TRP A 307 -2.66 4.97 -14.41
C TRP A 307 -2.00 6.23 -14.95
N ASN A 308 -2.79 7.30 -15.10
CA ASN A 308 -2.26 8.63 -15.28
C ASN A 308 -3.23 9.70 -14.75
N HIS A 309 -2.72 10.90 -14.55
CA HIS A 309 -3.47 12.04 -14.03
C HIS A 309 -4.71 12.40 -14.87
N SER A 310 -4.61 12.26 -16.19
CA SER A 310 -5.70 12.52 -17.13
C SER A 310 -6.85 11.53 -16.97
N LEU A 311 -6.54 10.24 -16.78
CA LEU A 311 -7.53 9.21 -16.48
C LEU A 311 -8.19 9.47 -15.13
N ASN A 312 -7.39 9.69 -14.07
CA ASN A 312 -7.95 9.90 -12.74
C ASN A 312 -8.91 11.11 -12.69
N LYS A 313 -8.60 12.20 -13.40
CA LYS A 313 -9.54 13.34 -13.58
C LYS A 313 -10.86 12.94 -14.24
N ALA A 314 -10.84 12.07 -15.25
CA ALA A 314 -12.06 11.55 -15.86
C ALA A 314 -12.85 10.69 -14.87
N LEU A 315 -12.17 9.89 -14.04
CA LEU A 315 -12.81 9.09 -12.99
C LEU A 315 -13.47 9.96 -11.91
N GLU A 316 -12.80 11.04 -11.47
CA GLU A 316 -13.39 12.03 -10.55
C GLU A 316 -14.62 12.70 -11.14
N TYR A 317 -14.54 13.17 -12.39
CA TYR A 317 -15.65 13.81 -13.08
C TYR A 317 -16.87 12.89 -13.18
N HIS A 318 -16.64 11.60 -13.36
CA HIS A 318 -17.68 10.58 -13.39
C HIS A 318 -18.02 10.00 -12.01
N GLY A 319 -17.50 10.55 -10.91
CA GLY A 319 -17.92 10.16 -9.55
C GLY A 319 -17.60 8.71 -9.18
N PHE A 320 -16.53 8.13 -9.74
CA PHE A 320 -16.05 6.82 -9.30
C PHE A 320 -15.55 6.91 -7.85
N GLN A 321 -15.80 5.86 -7.08
CA GLN A 321 -15.44 5.81 -5.66
C GLN A 321 -14.00 5.34 -5.45
N PHE A 322 -13.53 4.44 -6.30
CA PHE A 322 -12.19 3.88 -6.24
C PHE A 322 -11.70 3.45 -7.63
N SER A 323 -10.39 3.29 -7.76
CA SER A 323 -9.72 2.69 -8.91
C SER A 323 -8.67 1.67 -8.48
N SER A 324 -8.24 0.78 -9.38
CA SER A 324 -7.28 -0.26 -9.09
C SER A 324 -6.31 -0.46 -10.25
N GLU A 325 -5.11 0.09 -10.12
CA GLU A 325 -4.06 0.03 -11.14
C GLU A 325 -2.72 -0.23 -10.47
N PHE A 326 -2.04 -1.29 -10.92
CA PHE A 326 -0.73 -1.68 -10.40
C PHE A 326 0.43 -0.79 -10.88
N SER A 327 0.21 0.04 -11.93
CA SER A 327 1.22 1.00 -12.39
C SER A 327 1.37 2.23 -11.49
N LEU A 328 0.36 2.54 -10.67
CA LEU A 328 0.45 3.60 -9.65
C LEU A 328 0.95 3.06 -8.32
N ASP A 329 0.44 1.91 -7.88
CA ASP A 329 0.93 1.19 -6.69
C ASP A 329 0.45 -0.27 -6.69
N TYR A 330 1.20 -1.15 -6.04
CA TYR A 330 0.91 -2.58 -5.96
C TYR A 330 1.38 -3.15 -4.63
N ASP A 331 0.75 -4.23 -4.16
CA ASP A 331 1.07 -4.89 -2.88
C ASP A 331 1.21 -3.90 -1.70
N ASN A 332 0.26 -2.96 -1.57
CA ASN A 332 0.26 -1.91 -0.55
C ASN A 332 -1.17 -1.59 -0.06
N LEU A 333 -1.31 -0.68 0.89
CA LEU A 333 -2.61 -0.24 1.40
C LEU A 333 -3.26 0.84 0.53
N PRO A 334 -4.60 0.98 0.56
CA PRO A 334 -5.28 2.04 -0.18
C PRO A 334 -4.84 3.45 0.22
N PHE A 335 -4.92 4.39 -0.72
CA PHE A 335 -4.63 5.81 -0.51
C PHE A 335 -5.28 6.68 -1.58
N TYR A 336 -5.42 7.98 -1.31
CA TYR A 336 -5.84 8.94 -2.32
C TYR A 336 -4.62 9.50 -3.06
N PRO A 337 -4.53 9.33 -4.40
CA PRO A 337 -3.41 9.87 -5.17
C PRO A 337 -3.44 11.40 -5.21
N VAL A 338 -2.26 12.00 -5.34
CA VAL A 338 -2.13 13.46 -5.47
C VAL A 338 -2.33 13.87 -6.93
N LEU A 339 -3.27 14.80 -7.15
CA LEU A 339 -3.53 15.48 -8.40
C LEU A 339 -3.11 16.94 -8.28
N ASN A 340 -1.96 17.29 -8.85
CA ASN A 340 -1.35 18.61 -8.72
C ASN A 340 -1.15 18.98 -7.23
N GLU A 341 -1.94 19.90 -6.69
CA GLU A 341 -1.84 20.40 -5.31
C GLU A 341 -2.91 19.85 -4.36
N ARG A 342 -3.76 18.91 -4.81
CA ARG A 342 -4.80 18.30 -3.97
C ARG A 342 -4.82 16.79 -4.06
N PHE A 343 -5.46 16.14 -3.10
CA PHE A 343 -5.80 14.73 -3.21
C PHE A 343 -6.95 14.50 -4.19
N SER A 344 -6.91 13.36 -4.87
CA SER A 344 -8.03 12.84 -5.65
C SER A 344 -9.19 12.44 -4.73
N THR A 345 -10.42 12.52 -5.22
CA THR A 345 -11.58 11.92 -4.53
C THR A 345 -11.74 10.42 -4.84
N VAL A 346 -10.98 9.89 -5.79
CA VAL A 346 -10.98 8.47 -6.16
C VAL A 346 -9.91 7.74 -5.36
N LEU A 347 -10.34 6.80 -4.50
CA LEU A 347 -9.43 5.98 -3.70
C LEU A 347 -8.66 5.02 -4.61
N GLN A 348 -7.32 4.99 -4.53
CA GLN A 348 -6.55 3.93 -5.17
C GLN A 348 -6.50 2.70 -4.27
N ILE A 349 -6.89 1.55 -4.81
CA ILE A 349 -6.75 0.24 -4.18
C ILE A 349 -5.65 -0.54 -4.91
N PRO A 350 -4.44 -0.63 -4.33
CA PRO A 350 -3.35 -1.44 -4.89
C PRO A 350 -3.77 -2.91 -5.02
N ILE A 351 -3.20 -3.58 -6.02
CA ILE A 351 -3.50 -4.98 -6.33
C ILE A 351 -2.20 -5.77 -6.53
N HIS A 352 -2.27 -7.09 -6.35
CA HIS A 352 -1.17 -7.96 -6.74
C HIS A 352 -1.10 -8.06 -8.27
N PRO A 353 0.05 -7.77 -8.90
CA PRO A 353 0.14 -7.54 -10.34
C PRO A 353 0.32 -8.81 -11.18
N ILE A 354 0.50 -9.98 -10.57
CA ILE A 354 0.67 -11.24 -11.30
C ILE A 354 -0.64 -12.03 -11.34
N SER A 355 -1.13 -12.26 -12.56
CA SER A 355 -2.24 -13.16 -12.86
C SER A 355 -1.75 -14.56 -13.22
N ILE A 356 -2.68 -15.52 -13.33
CA ILE A 356 -2.41 -16.87 -13.85
C ILE A 356 -1.83 -16.79 -15.27
N GLY A 357 -2.35 -15.90 -16.12
CA GLY A 357 -1.80 -15.66 -17.45
C GLY A 357 -0.31 -15.27 -17.43
N SER A 358 0.10 -14.43 -16.48
CA SER A 358 1.50 -14.04 -16.29
C SER A 358 2.39 -15.22 -15.86
N LEU A 359 1.89 -16.12 -15.02
CA LEU A 359 2.60 -17.33 -14.61
C LEU A 359 2.71 -18.36 -15.74
N ARG A 360 1.64 -18.53 -16.53
CA ARG A 360 1.62 -19.37 -17.74
C ARG A 360 2.63 -18.86 -18.76
N ASN A 361 2.67 -17.55 -19.00
CA ASN A 361 3.69 -16.92 -19.84
C ASN A 361 5.10 -17.16 -19.30
N ALA A 362 5.25 -17.32 -17.99
CA ALA A 362 6.48 -17.71 -17.30
C ALA A 362 6.68 -19.23 -17.15
N ARG A 363 5.91 -20.05 -17.89
CA ARG A 363 6.05 -21.51 -17.99
C ARG A 363 5.87 -22.26 -16.66
N HIS A 364 5.09 -21.70 -15.74
CA HIS A 364 4.72 -22.42 -14.52
C HIS A 364 3.71 -23.53 -14.84
N SER A 365 3.83 -24.67 -14.19
CA SER A 365 2.80 -25.70 -14.09
C SER A 365 1.68 -25.29 -13.13
N ASN A 366 0.52 -25.95 -13.20
CA ASN A 366 -0.61 -25.68 -12.27
C ASN A 366 -0.17 -25.74 -10.81
N LYS A 367 0.65 -26.73 -10.43
CA LYS A 367 1.17 -26.87 -9.06
C LYS A 367 2.02 -25.68 -8.66
N GLU A 368 2.93 -25.22 -9.52
CA GLU A 368 3.77 -24.05 -9.25
C GLU A 368 2.95 -22.76 -9.20
N MET A 369 1.86 -22.65 -9.97
CA MET A 369 0.94 -21.51 -9.90
C MET A 369 0.22 -21.46 -8.56
N VAL A 370 -0.29 -22.58 -8.06
CA VAL A 370 -0.93 -22.65 -6.74
C VAL A 370 0.08 -22.28 -5.64
N GLN A 371 1.29 -22.86 -5.70
CA GLN A 371 2.37 -22.53 -4.75
C GLN A 371 2.78 -21.06 -4.79
N TYR A 372 2.75 -20.43 -5.97
CA TYR A 372 2.98 -19.00 -6.11
C TYR A 372 1.97 -18.19 -5.29
N PHE A 373 0.67 -18.41 -5.55
CA PHE A 373 -0.38 -17.67 -4.84
C PHE A 373 -0.42 -17.97 -3.35
N GLU A 374 -0.16 -19.20 -2.93
CA GLU A 374 0.00 -19.55 -1.51
C GLU A 374 1.12 -18.74 -0.85
N THR A 375 2.29 -18.63 -1.51
CA THR A 375 3.40 -17.81 -1.03
C THR A 375 3.00 -16.34 -0.94
N VAL A 376 2.23 -15.82 -1.89
CA VAL A 376 1.73 -14.43 -1.84
C VAL A 376 0.73 -14.26 -0.68
N ILE A 377 -0.20 -15.19 -0.48
CA ILE A 377 -1.16 -15.18 0.65
C ILE A 377 -0.43 -15.11 2.00
N GLU A 378 0.58 -15.96 2.18
CA GLU A 378 1.37 -15.99 3.42
C GLU A 378 2.14 -14.68 3.64
N ASN A 379 2.80 -14.18 2.60
CA ASN A 379 3.53 -12.92 2.66
C ASN A 379 2.60 -11.75 2.99
N HIS A 380 1.44 -11.64 2.33
CA HIS A 380 0.51 -10.55 2.55
C HIS A 380 -0.11 -10.61 3.95
N THR A 381 -0.46 -11.81 4.42
CA THR A 381 -0.97 -12.01 5.79
C THR A 381 0.06 -11.57 6.83
N ALA A 382 1.34 -11.97 6.67
CA ALA A 382 2.40 -11.62 7.60
C ALA A 382 2.76 -10.11 7.60
N ASN A 383 2.57 -9.44 6.46
CA ASN A 383 2.85 -8.00 6.30
C ASN A 383 1.63 -7.10 6.52
N GLN A 384 0.49 -7.67 6.92
CA GLN A 384 -0.79 -6.95 7.02
C GLN A 384 -1.12 -6.17 5.73
N LEU A 385 -1.08 -6.88 4.61
CA LEU A 385 -1.45 -6.40 3.28
C LEU A 385 -2.73 -7.07 2.79
N PRO A 386 -3.56 -6.37 1.99
CA PRO A 386 -4.72 -6.99 1.37
C PRO A 386 -4.26 -8.02 0.33
N ILE A 387 -4.95 -9.15 0.26
CA ILE A 387 -4.75 -10.17 -0.78
C ILE A 387 -5.77 -9.88 -1.86
N ILE A 388 -5.39 -9.06 -2.84
CA ILE A 388 -6.25 -8.77 -3.99
C ILE A 388 -5.58 -9.37 -5.21
N PHE A 389 -6.17 -10.43 -5.73
CA PHE A 389 -5.73 -11.09 -6.96
C PHE A 389 -6.62 -10.67 -8.12
N TYR A 390 -6.09 -10.78 -9.34
CA TYR A 390 -6.89 -10.63 -10.54
C TYR A 390 -6.61 -11.71 -11.57
N ASP A 391 -7.62 -11.96 -12.42
CA ASP A 391 -7.46 -12.76 -13.63
C ASP A 391 -8.48 -12.32 -14.70
N HIS A 392 -8.38 -12.95 -15.88
CA HIS A 392 -9.24 -12.68 -17.03
C HIS A 392 -10.00 -13.95 -17.41
N PRO A 393 -11.33 -13.90 -17.62
CA PRO A 393 -12.10 -15.09 -17.96
C PRO A 393 -11.56 -15.81 -19.21
N GLY A 394 -11.19 -15.05 -20.24
CA GLY A 394 -10.69 -15.61 -21.52
C GLY A 394 -9.31 -16.26 -21.47
N ASN A 395 -8.58 -16.17 -20.34
CA ASN A 395 -7.25 -16.75 -20.18
C ASN A 395 -7.08 -17.56 -18.89
N THR A 396 -8.18 -17.80 -18.18
CA THR A 396 -8.12 -18.32 -16.82
C THR A 396 -7.77 -19.81 -16.78
N ASN A 397 -7.30 -20.26 -15.62
CA ASN A 397 -7.13 -21.67 -15.30
C ASN A 397 -7.98 -21.98 -14.07
N LEU A 398 -9.21 -22.43 -14.32
CA LEU A 398 -10.22 -22.60 -13.26
C LEU A 398 -9.76 -23.59 -12.18
N ASP A 399 -9.01 -24.63 -12.54
CA ASP A 399 -8.50 -25.63 -11.58
C ASP A 399 -7.47 -25.02 -10.61
N VAL A 400 -6.66 -24.08 -11.09
CA VAL A 400 -5.70 -23.34 -10.24
C VAL A 400 -6.46 -22.35 -9.36
N LEU A 401 -7.40 -21.58 -9.92
CA LEU A 401 -8.22 -20.65 -9.13
C LEU A 401 -9.03 -21.35 -8.05
N GLU A 402 -9.60 -22.51 -8.37
CA GLU A 402 -10.36 -23.32 -7.43
C GLU A 402 -9.51 -23.71 -6.22
N GLN A 403 -8.27 -24.16 -6.45
CA GLN A 403 -7.33 -24.46 -5.38
C GLN A 403 -6.94 -23.22 -4.57
N VAL A 404 -6.72 -22.07 -5.24
CA VAL A 404 -6.44 -20.81 -4.53
C VAL A 404 -7.63 -20.39 -3.66
N PHE A 405 -8.86 -20.47 -4.16
CA PHE A 405 -10.06 -20.17 -3.37
C PHE A 405 -10.26 -21.16 -2.22
N GLN A 406 -9.86 -22.43 -2.41
CA GLN A 406 -9.85 -23.40 -1.32
C GLN A 406 -8.88 -22.99 -0.21
N ILE A 407 -7.65 -22.55 -0.56
CA ILE A 407 -6.68 -22.04 0.41
C ILE A 407 -7.24 -20.83 1.19
N ILE A 408 -7.91 -19.90 0.50
CA ILE A 408 -8.55 -18.74 1.13
C ILE A 408 -9.61 -19.19 2.16
N ARG A 409 -10.44 -20.16 1.78
CA ARG A 409 -11.48 -20.76 2.63
C ARG A 409 -10.87 -21.44 3.85
N ASP A 410 -9.87 -22.29 3.64
CA ASP A 410 -9.23 -23.11 4.69
C ASP A 410 -8.47 -22.25 5.70
N LYS A 411 -7.85 -21.16 5.24
CA LYS A 411 -7.20 -20.18 6.12
C LYS A 411 -8.19 -19.20 6.77
N ASN A 412 -9.49 -19.32 6.47
CA ASN A 412 -10.57 -18.45 6.96
C ASN A 412 -10.26 -16.95 6.77
N ILE A 413 -9.71 -16.59 5.61
CA ILE A 413 -9.39 -15.20 5.29
C ILE A 413 -10.69 -14.47 4.95
N LEU A 414 -10.91 -13.31 5.58
CA LEU A 414 -12.11 -12.52 5.35
C LEU A 414 -12.23 -12.10 3.88
N LYS A 415 -13.29 -12.56 3.21
CA LYS A 415 -13.61 -12.22 1.83
C LYS A 415 -14.43 -10.93 1.80
N LEU A 416 -14.00 -9.94 1.01
CA LEU A 416 -14.72 -8.68 0.82
C LEU A 416 -14.77 -8.32 -0.66
N SER A 417 -15.88 -7.72 -1.07
CA SER A 417 -15.93 -7.02 -2.35
C SER A 417 -14.98 -5.82 -2.32
N MET A 418 -14.51 -5.38 -3.49
CA MET A 418 -13.64 -4.20 -3.54
C MET A 418 -14.40 -2.93 -3.11
N THR A 419 -15.71 -2.86 -3.39
CA THR A 419 -16.58 -1.77 -2.93
C THR A 419 -16.67 -1.74 -1.42
N ASP A 420 -16.91 -2.88 -0.76
CA ASP A 420 -17.01 -2.95 0.70
C ASP A 420 -15.68 -2.60 1.37
N PHE A 421 -14.56 -3.10 0.82
CA PHE A 421 -13.25 -2.73 1.32
C PHE A 421 -12.97 -1.23 1.12
N SER A 422 -13.35 -0.66 -0.02
CA SER A 422 -13.22 0.78 -0.26
C SER A 422 -14.03 1.61 0.75
N ASN A 423 -15.28 1.21 1.03
CA ASN A 423 -16.15 1.91 1.97
C ASN A 423 -15.63 1.79 3.40
N TRP A 424 -15.18 0.61 3.79
CA TRP A 424 -14.55 0.41 5.09
C TRP A 424 -13.29 1.25 5.25
N TRP A 425 -12.44 1.30 4.21
CA TRP A 425 -11.20 2.10 4.23
C TRP A 425 -11.49 3.59 4.36
N LYS A 426 -12.48 4.12 3.63
CA LYS A 426 -12.93 5.52 3.75
C LYS A 426 -13.36 5.85 5.17
N ASN A 427 -14.19 5.00 5.75
CA ASN A 427 -14.61 5.14 7.14
C ASN A 427 -13.44 5.09 8.13
N ARG A 428 -12.40 4.28 7.87
CA ARG A 428 -11.18 4.25 8.67
C ARG A 428 -10.38 5.55 8.54
N ASP A 429 -10.27 6.11 7.34
CA ASP A 429 -9.49 7.31 7.06
C ASP A 429 -10.13 8.58 7.68
N ASP A 430 -11.45 8.60 7.80
CA ASP A 430 -12.22 9.72 8.38
C ASP A 430 -12.20 9.77 9.93
N ILE A 431 -11.59 8.79 10.59
CA ILE A 431 -11.56 8.71 12.06
C ILE A 431 -10.52 9.67 12.63
N VAL A 432 -10.97 10.46 13.60
CA VAL A 432 -10.11 11.27 14.46
C VAL A 432 -10.08 10.62 15.83
N TRP A 433 -8.88 10.24 16.28
CA TRP A 433 -8.71 9.55 17.55
C TRP A 433 -7.41 9.98 18.25
N GLU A 434 -7.39 9.86 19.57
CA GLU A 434 -6.21 10.10 20.40
C GLU A 434 -5.93 8.92 21.32
N ALA A 435 -4.66 8.80 21.73
CA ALA A 435 -4.23 7.87 22.75
C ALA A 435 -3.31 8.56 23.78
N LYS A 436 -3.56 8.32 25.07
CA LYS A 436 -2.78 8.85 26.19
C LYS A 436 -2.39 7.72 27.13
N LEU A 437 -1.16 7.73 27.61
CA LEU A 437 -0.64 6.80 28.61
C LEU A 437 -0.34 7.55 29.91
N ASN A 438 -1.04 7.21 30.98
CA ASN A 438 -0.86 7.76 32.32
C ASN A 438 -0.81 6.60 33.31
N ASP A 439 0.24 6.51 34.12
CA ASP A 439 0.38 5.49 35.19
C ASP A 439 0.07 4.04 34.75
N GLY A 440 0.52 3.68 33.55
CA GLY A 440 0.30 2.34 32.97
C GLY A 440 -1.09 2.13 32.34
N GLN A 441 -1.98 3.12 32.42
CA GLN A 441 -3.31 3.14 31.83
C GLN A 441 -3.28 3.80 30.45
N LEU A 442 -3.75 3.08 29.44
CA LEU A 442 -3.97 3.58 28.09
C LEU A 442 -5.41 4.10 27.97
N HIS A 443 -5.55 5.40 27.73
CA HIS A 443 -6.81 6.06 27.45
C HIS A 443 -6.94 6.29 25.94
N ILE A 444 -8.06 5.87 25.37
CA ILE A 444 -8.41 6.08 23.96
C ILE A 444 -9.64 6.97 23.89
N SER A 445 -9.61 7.94 22.98
CA SER A 445 -10.75 8.79 22.65
C SER A 445 -10.91 8.85 21.13
N THR A 446 -12.15 8.93 20.63
CA THR A 446 -12.45 8.92 19.20
C THR A 446 -13.72 9.70 18.92
N ASN A 447 -13.78 10.39 17.78
CA ASN A 447 -15.01 11.02 17.30
C ASN A 447 -16.05 10.01 16.81
N ASN A 448 -15.66 8.76 16.57
CA ASN A 448 -16.54 7.73 16.04
C ASN A 448 -16.13 6.34 16.60
N SER A 449 -16.94 5.80 17.50
CA SER A 449 -16.75 4.46 18.03
C SER A 449 -17.30 3.43 17.03
N ARG A 450 -16.42 2.59 16.46
CA ARG A 450 -16.84 1.53 15.53
C ARG A 450 -16.17 0.22 15.88
N ASN A 451 -16.97 -0.79 16.21
CA ASN A 451 -16.47 -2.12 16.58
C ASN A 451 -15.63 -2.80 15.48
N SER A 452 -15.87 -2.47 14.22
CA SER A 452 -15.11 -3.02 13.09
C SER A 452 -13.70 -2.46 12.96
N ILE A 453 -13.41 -1.32 13.58
CA ILE A 453 -12.09 -0.66 13.52
C ILE A 453 -11.39 -0.88 14.85
N LYS A 454 -10.11 -1.21 14.76
CA LYS A 454 -9.32 -1.69 15.90
C LYS A 454 -8.05 -0.87 16.05
N VAL A 455 -7.58 -0.71 17.28
CA VAL A 455 -6.27 -0.13 17.59
C VAL A 455 -5.29 -1.27 17.81
N ILE A 456 -4.20 -1.26 17.04
CA ILE A 456 -3.03 -2.10 17.24
C ILE A 456 -2.09 -1.38 18.19
N ILE A 457 -1.71 -2.07 19.27
CA ILE A 457 -0.73 -1.59 20.25
C ILE A 457 0.48 -2.51 20.14
N SER A 458 1.67 -1.94 19.99
CA SER A 458 2.90 -2.71 19.83
C SER A 458 4.02 -2.25 20.76
N LYS A 459 4.71 -3.22 21.36
CA LYS A 459 5.84 -3.02 22.30
C LYS A 459 6.82 -4.18 22.18
N SER A 460 8.09 -3.89 21.93
CA SER A 460 9.19 -4.88 21.94
C SER A 460 8.89 -6.20 21.19
N GLN A 461 8.46 -6.10 19.93
CA GLN A 461 8.09 -7.24 19.07
C GLN A 461 6.85 -8.04 19.51
N LYS A 462 6.07 -7.53 20.46
CA LYS A 462 4.73 -8.02 20.75
C LYS A 462 3.69 -7.01 20.27
N ASN A 463 2.52 -7.50 19.92
CA ASN A 463 1.38 -6.66 19.58
C ASN A 463 0.11 -7.17 20.28
N CYS A 464 -0.90 -6.31 20.37
CA CYS A 464 -2.27 -6.70 20.67
C CYS A 464 -3.21 -5.79 19.88
N SER A 465 -4.45 -6.22 19.73
CA SER A 465 -5.49 -5.48 19.03
C SER A 465 -6.72 -5.34 19.91
N ILE A 466 -7.26 -4.14 20.00
CA ILE A 466 -8.46 -3.82 20.80
C ILE A 466 -9.46 -3.04 19.95
N PRO A 467 -10.78 -3.10 20.25
CA PRO A 467 -11.77 -2.23 19.61
C PRO A 467 -11.42 -0.74 19.75
N LEU A 468 -11.64 0.04 18.68
CA LEU A 468 -11.59 1.49 18.77
C LEU A 468 -12.90 2.01 19.39
N VAL A 469 -12.89 2.08 20.71
CA VAL A 469 -13.97 2.65 21.53
C VAL A 469 -13.35 3.51 22.61
N GLU A 470 -14.09 4.50 23.11
CA GLU A 470 -13.65 5.26 24.27
C GLU A 470 -13.46 4.31 25.46
N ASN A 471 -12.23 4.20 25.95
CA ASN A 471 -11.90 3.25 27.00
C ASN A 471 -10.61 3.63 27.72
N GLN A 472 -10.48 3.05 28.92
CA GLN A 472 -9.27 3.08 29.74
C GLN A 472 -8.87 1.63 30.04
N LEU A 473 -7.62 1.29 29.69
CA LEU A 473 -7.13 -0.09 29.77
C LEU A 473 -5.75 -0.15 30.42
N ALA A 474 -5.56 -1.07 31.36
CA ALA A 474 -4.27 -1.32 31.97
C ALA A 474 -3.35 -2.05 30.97
N ILE A 475 -2.19 -1.48 30.62
CA ILE A 475 -1.28 -2.04 29.60
C ILE A 475 -0.74 -3.43 29.97
N ASN A 476 -0.59 -3.69 31.26
CA ASN A 476 -0.14 -4.98 31.81
C ASN A 476 -1.19 -6.09 31.69
N GLU A 477 -2.46 -5.75 31.50
CA GLU A 477 -3.57 -6.71 31.35
C GLU A 477 -3.89 -7.02 29.88
N LEU A 478 -3.21 -6.36 28.93
CA LEU A 478 -3.42 -6.60 27.51
C LEU A 478 -2.91 -7.99 27.09
N ASN A 479 -3.69 -8.64 26.22
CA ASN A 479 -3.34 -9.94 25.64
C ASN A 479 -2.28 -9.79 24.53
N TRP A 480 -1.01 -9.82 24.93
CA TRP A 480 0.13 -9.67 24.02
C TRP A 480 0.40 -10.93 23.22
N MET A 481 0.42 -10.80 21.90
CA MET A 481 0.84 -11.82 20.95
C MET A 481 2.22 -11.50 20.37
N PRO A 482 3.04 -12.51 20.04
CA PRO A 482 4.27 -12.29 19.31
C PRO A 482 3.96 -11.74 17.90
N SER A 483 4.76 -10.78 17.44
CA SER A 483 4.71 -10.35 16.03
C SER A 483 5.06 -11.52 15.11
N GLN A 484 4.31 -11.68 14.02
CA GLN A 484 4.58 -12.70 13.02
C GLN A 484 5.93 -12.44 12.33
N SER A 485 6.66 -13.51 12.05
CA SER A 485 7.84 -13.44 11.18
C SER A 485 7.40 -13.25 9.74
N ILE A 486 8.08 -12.35 9.05
CA ILE A 486 7.84 -12.13 7.62
C ILE A 486 8.67 -13.13 6.82
N PRO A 487 8.06 -13.92 5.91
CA PRO A 487 8.80 -14.83 5.08
C PRO A 487 9.79 -14.07 4.18
N LEU A 488 10.97 -14.67 3.96
CA LEU A 488 11.93 -14.12 3.02
C LEU A 488 11.42 -14.30 1.59
N GLN A 489 11.49 -13.22 0.81
CA GLN A 489 11.13 -13.29 -0.61
C GLN A 489 12.25 -13.96 -1.41
N VAL A 490 11.90 -15.00 -2.15
CA VAL A 490 12.84 -15.76 -2.99
C VAL A 490 12.42 -15.65 -4.46
N PRO A 491 13.33 -15.32 -5.39
CA PRO A 491 14.74 -15.03 -5.18
C PRO A 491 14.99 -13.63 -4.60
N HIS A 492 16.22 -13.44 -4.12
CA HIS A 492 16.74 -12.18 -3.60
C HIS A 492 16.51 -11.00 -4.56
N ILE A 493 16.32 -9.79 -4.03
CA ILE A 493 15.97 -8.60 -4.82
C ILE A 493 16.97 -8.27 -5.95
N SER A 494 18.25 -8.61 -5.78
CA SER A 494 19.27 -8.44 -6.83
C SER A 494 18.94 -9.21 -8.11
N VAL A 495 18.34 -10.40 -7.98
CA VAL A 495 17.91 -11.21 -9.13
C VAL A 495 16.70 -10.56 -9.80
N ARG A 496 15.74 -10.07 -9.00
CA ARG A 496 14.53 -9.41 -9.53
C ARG A 496 14.83 -8.07 -10.21
N ALA A 497 15.88 -7.38 -9.75
CA ALA A 497 16.33 -6.11 -10.31
C ALA A 497 16.96 -6.28 -11.70
N HIS A 498 17.47 -7.47 -12.01
CA HIS A 498 18.15 -7.72 -13.28
C HIS A 498 17.17 -7.66 -14.45
N VAL A 499 17.49 -6.82 -15.45
CA VAL A 499 16.75 -6.77 -16.71
C VAL A 499 17.12 -8.00 -17.52
N ASN A 500 16.11 -8.73 -17.99
CA ASN A 500 16.31 -9.89 -18.85
C ASN A 500 15.64 -9.69 -20.23
N TYR A 501 16.07 -10.48 -21.21
CA TYR A 501 15.57 -10.43 -22.60
C TYR A 501 14.03 -10.52 -22.68
N LYS A 502 13.42 -11.34 -21.83
CA LYS A 502 11.97 -11.50 -21.81
C LYS A 502 11.24 -10.23 -21.37
N MET A 503 11.78 -9.48 -20.40
CA MET A 503 11.21 -8.18 -20.03
C MET A 503 11.22 -7.21 -21.21
N ILE A 504 12.29 -7.18 -22.00
CA ILE A 504 12.41 -6.32 -23.17
C ILE A 504 11.36 -6.70 -24.21
N ILE A 505 11.21 -7.99 -24.54
CA ILE A 505 10.16 -8.47 -25.45
C ILE A 505 8.78 -8.08 -24.92
N ASN A 506 8.50 -8.31 -23.65
CA ASN A 506 7.20 -7.99 -23.05
C ASN A 506 6.89 -6.48 -23.10
N ASP A 507 7.90 -5.60 -23.00
CA ASP A 507 7.71 -4.15 -23.19
C ASP A 507 7.44 -3.77 -24.65
N LEU A 508 8.09 -4.44 -25.60
CA LEU A 508 7.80 -4.26 -27.03
C LEU A 508 6.37 -4.74 -27.36
N LEU A 509 5.97 -5.90 -26.86
CA LEU A 509 4.62 -6.45 -27.03
C LEU A 509 3.57 -5.56 -26.38
N HIS A 510 3.81 -5.06 -25.16
CA HIS A 510 2.93 -4.08 -24.51
C HIS A 510 2.69 -2.87 -25.42
N THR A 511 3.77 -2.32 -25.97
CA THR A 511 3.69 -1.16 -26.85
C THR A 511 2.90 -1.49 -28.12
N TYR A 512 3.16 -2.64 -28.74
CA TYR A 512 2.43 -3.11 -29.92
C TYR A 512 0.93 -3.24 -29.65
N TRP A 513 0.53 -3.96 -28.59
CA TRP A 513 -0.87 -4.19 -28.26
C TRP A 513 -1.60 -2.90 -27.91
N LYS A 514 -0.95 -1.98 -27.21
CA LYS A 514 -1.49 -0.65 -26.90
C LYS A 514 -1.85 0.19 -28.14
N TYR A 515 -1.18 -0.03 -29.28
CA TYR A 515 -1.52 0.66 -30.53
C TYR A 515 -2.51 -0.11 -31.40
N LYS A 516 -2.63 -1.43 -31.19
CA LYS A 516 -3.50 -2.30 -31.97
C LYS A 516 -4.94 -2.34 -31.45
N LEU A 517 -5.10 -2.30 -30.13
CA LEU A 517 -6.38 -2.22 -29.41
C LEU A 517 -6.80 -0.74 -29.25
#